data_AF-A0AAT9LBP4-F1
#
_entry.id   AF-A0AAT9LBP4-F1
#
_cell.length_a   1.000
_cell.length_b   1.000
_cell.length_c   1.000
_cell.angle_alpha   90.00
_cell.angle_beta   90.00
_cell.angle_gamma   90.00
#
_symmetry.space_group_name_H-M   'P 1'
#
loop_
_entity.id
_entity.type
_entity.pdbx_description
1 polymer ?
#
loop_
_entity_poly.entity_id
_entity_poly.type
_entity_poly.pdbx_seq_one_letter_code
_entity_poly.pdbx_strand_id
1 'polypeptide(L)'
;MEDLLKELIANGYLETFDGDELQLPLLLRAILLIRKGALAAGAKLLGSLHTWGKSEIDLLRSTVEPARLLNVVAEDYHGSFGNSMSQGAAGIVCGAILGDLVCCVQRFYDESAEFITRVVGLRYEERLDRVEGLLPGEPVNLLWEPQNPHDPKAIKVLDRNGKDLGYLRRNIAHSLVSRIKRGAALSGRVMVVLGPEFDVNDRLNIEVKVWENSHGFGSCVYDLATRTLSHFVLP
;
A
#
# COMPACT_ATOMS: atom_id res chain seq x y z
N MET A 1 -5.97 -16.42 -6.93
CA MET A 1 -4.73 -17.22 -7.00
C MET A 1 -4.70 -17.96 -8.32
N GLU A 2 -5.79 -18.63 -8.70
CA GLU A 2 -5.94 -19.25 -10.02
C GLU A 2 -5.62 -18.31 -11.19
N ASP A 3 -6.16 -17.08 -11.21
CA ASP A 3 -5.89 -16.13 -12.31
C ASP A 3 -4.42 -15.74 -12.42
N LEU A 4 -3.75 -15.50 -11.28
CA LEU A 4 -2.31 -15.22 -11.26
C LEU A 4 -1.52 -16.43 -11.76
N LEU A 5 -1.88 -17.65 -11.35
CA LEU A 5 -1.22 -18.86 -11.85
C LEU A 5 -1.40 -19.02 -13.36
N LYS A 6 -2.62 -18.79 -13.88
CA LYS A 6 -2.89 -18.81 -15.33
C LYS A 6 -2.04 -17.78 -16.06
N GLU A 7 -1.95 -16.56 -15.54
CA GLU A 7 -1.10 -15.49 -16.08
C GLU A 7 0.38 -15.91 -16.12
N LEU A 8 0.89 -16.46 -15.02
CA LEU A 8 2.29 -16.89 -14.92
C LEU A 8 2.62 -18.08 -15.84
N ILE A 9 1.69 -19.03 -15.98
CA ILE A 9 1.84 -20.15 -16.92
C ILE A 9 1.81 -19.64 -18.36
N ALA A 10 0.86 -18.77 -18.70
CA ALA A 10 0.72 -18.23 -20.05
C ALA A 10 1.96 -17.43 -20.50
N ASN A 11 2.65 -16.80 -19.54
CA ASN A 11 3.88 -16.05 -19.78
C ASN A 11 5.16 -16.91 -19.65
N GLY A 12 5.05 -18.23 -19.45
CA GLY A 12 6.19 -19.14 -19.32
C GLY A 12 7.01 -18.96 -18.04
N TYR A 13 6.59 -18.10 -17.11
CA TYR A 13 7.37 -17.77 -15.91
C TYR A 13 7.64 -19.00 -15.04
N LEU A 14 6.62 -19.83 -14.81
CA LEU A 14 6.77 -21.01 -13.95
C LEU A 14 7.72 -22.07 -14.55
N GLU A 15 7.87 -22.11 -15.87
CA GLU A 15 8.78 -23.05 -16.55
C GLU A 15 10.25 -22.62 -16.42
N THR A 16 10.47 -21.32 -16.25
CA THR A 16 11.81 -20.70 -16.12
C THR A 16 12.16 -20.30 -14.70
N PHE A 17 11.25 -20.50 -13.74
CA PHE A 17 11.47 -20.11 -12.34
C PHE A 17 12.48 -21.06 -11.70
N ASP A 18 13.65 -20.53 -11.35
CA ASP A 18 14.75 -21.27 -10.71
C ASP A 18 14.94 -20.90 -9.22
N GLY A 19 13.93 -20.25 -8.63
CA GLY A 19 13.93 -19.83 -7.23
C GLY A 19 13.56 -20.94 -6.24
N ASP A 20 13.46 -20.59 -4.96
CA ASP A 20 13.10 -21.57 -3.92
C ASP A 20 11.61 -21.97 -4.02
N GLU A 21 11.35 -23.18 -4.54
CA GLU A 21 10.00 -23.75 -4.69
C GLU A 21 9.20 -23.78 -3.37
N LEU A 22 9.88 -23.89 -2.21
CA LEU A 22 9.21 -23.90 -0.90
C LEU A 22 8.67 -22.51 -0.53
N GLN A 23 9.24 -21.44 -1.09
CA GLN A 23 8.84 -20.06 -0.84
C GLN A 23 7.91 -19.49 -1.92
N LEU A 24 7.87 -20.10 -3.11
CA LEU A 24 7.01 -19.66 -4.21
C LEU A 24 5.54 -19.46 -3.79
N PRO A 25 4.89 -20.36 -3.02
CA PRO A 25 3.52 -20.12 -2.56
C PRO A 25 3.36 -18.87 -1.68
N LEU A 26 4.35 -18.56 -0.84
CA LEU A 26 4.35 -17.35 0.00
C LEU A 26 4.53 -16.10 -0.85
N LEU A 27 5.45 -16.11 -1.81
CA LEU A 27 5.67 -15.01 -2.74
C LEU A 27 4.42 -14.74 -3.59
N LEU A 28 3.81 -15.77 -4.16
CA LEU A 28 2.56 -15.65 -4.93
C LEU A 28 1.42 -15.10 -4.07
N ARG A 29 1.31 -15.55 -2.82
CA ARG A 29 0.31 -15.02 -1.87
C ARG A 29 0.57 -13.54 -1.56
N ALA A 30 1.82 -13.15 -1.37
CA ALA A 30 2.20 -11.75 -1.15
C ALA A 30 1.84 -10.88 -2.35
N ILE A 31 2.19 -11.30 -3.57
CA ILE A 31 1.85 -10.62 -4.83
C ILE A 31 0.33 -10.43 -4.95
N LEU A 32 -0.46 -11.48 -4.67
CA LEU A 32 -1.92 -11.39 -4.71
C LEU A 32 -2.49 -10.38 -3.71
N LEU A 33 -1.96 -10.34 -2.48
CA LEU A 33 -2.39 -9.37 -1.48
C LEU A 33 -2.06 -7.94 -1.93
N ILE A 34 -0.86 -7.71 -2.46
CA ILE A 34 -0.43 -6.40 -2.95
C ILE A 34 -1.30 -5.95 -4.13
N ARG A 35 -1.56 -6.82 -5.11
CA ARG A 35 -2.44 -6.54 -6.25
C ARG A 35 -3.88 -6.22 -5.83
N LYS A 36 -4.36 -6.81 -4.73
CA LYS A 36 -5.67 -6.52 -4.14
C LYS A 36 -5.70 -5.25 -3.27
N GLY A 37 -4.57 -4.59 -3.05
CA GLY A 37 -4.46 -3.42 -2.18
C GLY A 37 -4.27 -3.74 -0.69
N ALA A 38 -4.04 -5.00 -0.31
CA ALA A 38 -3.71 -5.39 1.06
C ALA A 38 -2.20 -5.21 1.33
N LEU A 39 -1.71 -3.98 1.21
CA LEU A 39 -0.28 -3.69 1.11
C LEU A 39 0.51 -4.19 2.31
N ALA A 40 0.06 -3.89 3.53
CA ALA A 40 0.80 -4.29 4.71
C ALA A 40 0.80 -5.82 4.92
N ALA A 41 -0.31 -6.49 4.62
CA ALA A 41 -0.38 -7.95 4.72
C ALA A 41 0.55 -8.62 3.70
N GLY A 42 0.59 -8.09 2.46
CA GLY A 42 1.54 -8.53 1.44
C GLY A 42 2.99 -8.29 1.85
N ALA A 43 3.30 -7.11 2.38
CA ALA A 43 4.63 -6.76 2.86
C ALA A 43 5.13 -7.67 4.00
N LYS A 44 4.27 -8.02 4.96
CA LYS A 44 4.61 -9.01 6.00
C LYS A 44 5.01 -10.36 5.41
N LEU A 45 4.30 -10.83 4.38
CA LEU A 45 4.65 -12.07 3.70
C LEU A 45 5.98 -11.95 2.94
N LEU A 46 6.23 -10.84 2.26
CA LEU A 46 7.52 -10.58 1.61
C LEU A 46 8.68 -10.56 2.62
N GLY A 47 8.47 -9.96 3.79
CA GLY A 47 9.45 -9.95 4.89
C GLY A 47 9.67 -11.32 5.54
N SER A 48 8.76 -12.28 5.33
CA SER A 48 8.90 -13.65 5.84
C SER A 48 9.68 -14.59 4.92
N LEU A 49 9.99 -14.15 3.70
CA LEU A 49 10.81 -14.92 2.76
C LEU A 49 12.25 -15.03 3.29
N HIS A 50 12.82 -16.23 3.21
CA HIS A 50 14.16 -16.49 3.72
C HIS A 50 15.25 -16.17 2.70
N THR A 51 14.91 -16.18 1.40
CA THR A 51 15.85 -15.95 0.31
C THR A 51 15.25 -15.04 -0.75
N TRP A 52 16.11 -14.22 -1.35
CA TRP A 52 15.75 -13.36 -2.46
C TRP A 52 16.79 -13.51 -3.56
N GLY A 53 16.40 -14.19 -4.63
CA GLY A 53 17.19 -14.34 -5.85
C GLY A 53 16.64 -13.47 -6.98
N LYS A 54 17.27 -13.63 -8.15
CA LYS A 54 16.87 -12.93 -9.38
C LYS A 54 15.42 -13.27 -9.76
N SER A 55 15.04 -14.54 -9.68
CA SER A 55 13.70 -15.00 -10.07
C SER A 55 12.58 -14.45 -9.19
N GLU A 56 12.79 -14.33 -7.87
CA GLU A 56 11.80 -13.70 -6.98
C GLU A 56 11.64 -12.20 -7.27
N ILE A 57 12.76 -11.52 -7.53
CA ILE A 57 12.79 -10.09 -7.90
C ILE A 57 12.08 -9.86 -9.24
N ASP A 58 12.41 -10.66 -10.25
CA ASP A 58 11.84 -10.54 -11.60
C ASP A 58 10.35 -10.89 -11.60
N LEU A 59 9.94 -11.89 -10.81
CA LEU A 59 8.53 -12.21 -10.62
C LEU A 59 7.76 -11.04 -9.97
N LEU A 60 8.32 -10.43 -8.92
CA LEU A 60 7.66 -9.31 -8.24
C LEU A 60 7.58 -8.08 -9.16
N ARG A 61 8.63 -7.78 -9.93
CA ARG A 61 8.67 -6.68 -10.90
C ARG A 61 7.70 -6.84 -12.06
N SER A 62 7.56 -8.06 -12.57
CA SER A 62 6.70 -8.35 -13.72
C SER A 62 5.21 -8.41 -13.37
N THR A 63 4.88 -8.68 -12.10
CA THR A 63 3.49 -8.90 -11.67
C THR A 63 2.88 -7.78 -10.84
N VAL A 64 3.69 -6.86 -10.32
CA VAL A 64 3.22 -5.75 -9.48
C VAL A 64 3.68 -4.41 -10.06
N GLU A 65 2.72 -3.50 -10.23
CA GLU A 65 2.98 -2.15 -10.71
C GLU A 65 4.02 -1.42 -9.82
N PRO A 66 5.01 -0.71 -10.39
CA PRO A 66 6.04 0.00 -9.62
C PRO A 66 5.47 0.97 -8.59
N ALA A 67 4.39 1.70 -8.91
CA ALA A 67 3.73 2.60 -7.98
C ALA A 67 3.15 1.88 -6.76
N ARG A 68 2.66 0.63 -6.94
CA ARG A 68 2.16 -0.21 -5.85
C ARG A 68 3.28 -0.68 -4.95
N LEU A 69 4.42 -1.07 -5.53
CA LEU A 69 5.62 -1.44 -4.77
C LEU A 69 6.19 -0.24 -4.00
N LEU A 70 6.21 0.94 -4.61
CA LEU A 70 6.60 2.17 -3.92
C LEU A 70 5.67 2.44 -2.73
N ASN A 71 4.36 2.28 -2.91
CA ASN A 71 3.39 2.42 -1.83
C ASN A 71 3.59 1.36 -0.72
N VAL A 72 3.92 0.11 -1.05
CA VAL A 72 4.26 -0.94 -0.07
C VAL A 72 5.46 -0.50 0.78
N VAL A 73 6.52 -0.01 0.14
CA VAL A 73 7.73 0.44 0.85
C VAL A 73 7.48 1.71 1.65
N ALA A 74 6.67 2.64 1.15
CA ALA A 74 6.24 3.82 1.90
C ALA A 74 5.38 3.44 3.13
N GLU A 75 4.48 2.47 2.98
CA GLU A 75 3.68 1.95 4.10
C GLU A 75 4.55 1.33 5.19
N ASP A 76 5.60 0.58 4.81
CA ASP A 76 6.60 0.05 5.75
C ASP A 76 7.39 1.17 6.41
N TYR A 77 8.03 2.03 5.61
CA TYR A 77 8.89 3.12 6.06
C TYR A 77 8.19 4.08 7.03
N HIS A 78 6.96 4.50 6.73
CA HIS A 78 6.19 5.42 7.58
C HIS A 78 5.47 4.71 8.74
N GLY A 79 5.83 3.46 9.03
CA GLY A 79 5.52 2.79 10.29
C GLY A 79 4.47 1.69 10.18
N SER A 80 4.69 0.68 9.33
CA SER A 80 3.85 -0.53 9.34
C SER A 80 4.40 -1.72 10.11
N PHE A 81 5.71 -1.87 10.34
CA PHE A 81 6.20 -3.05 11.05
C PHE A 81 7.22 -2.69 12.13
N GLY A 82 7.01 -3.19 13.35
CA GLY A 82 8.16 -3.45 14.21
C GLY A 82 9.11 -4.36 13.44
N ASN A 83 10.36 -3.93 13.24
CA ASN A 83 11.49 -4.69 12.70
C ASN A 83 11.26 -5.62 11.46
N SER A 84 10.30 -5.41 10.54
CA SER A 84 9.94 -6.49 9.59
C SER A 84 10.16 -6.30 8.07
N MET A 85 10.67 -5.18 7.56
CA MET A 85 11.15 -5.12 6.16
C MET A 85 12.39 -4.24 5.98
N SER A 86 12.41 -3.05 6.59
CA SER A 86 13.56 -2.13 6.55
C SER A 86 14.84 -2.64 7.25
N GLN A 87 14.79 -3.75 7.99
CA GLN A 87 15.93 -4.33 8.73
C GLN A 87 16.26 -5.75 8.23
N GLY A 88 16.48 -5.92 6.92
CA GLY A 88 16.86 -7.24 6.38
C GLY A 88 16.98 -7.28 4.85
N ALA A 89 17.10 -8.49 4.30
CA ALA A 89 17.20 -8.73 2.85
C ALA A 89 16.03 -8.11 2.06
N ALA A 90 14.83 -8.09 2.64
CA ALA A 90 13.65 -7.49 2.02
C ALA A 90 13.82 -5.97 1.76
N GLY A 91 14.49 -5.23 2.66
CA GLY A 91 14.79 -3.81 2.45
C GLY A 91 15.78 -3.58 1.30
N ILE A 92 16.81 -4.43 1.20
CA ILE A 92 17.78 -4.41 0.09
C ILE A 92 17.07 -4.70 -1.24
N VAL A 93 16.17 -5.68 -1.25
CA VAL A 93 15.37 -6.07 -2.41
C VAL A 93 14.45 -4.95 -2.85
N CYS A 94 13.81 -4.24 -1.92
CA CYS A 94 13.04 -3.06 -2.24
C CYS A 94 13.87 -1.97 -2.91
N GLY A 95 15.11 -1.75 -2.45
CA GLY A 95 16.06 -0.88 -3.14
C GLY A 95 16.37 -1.35 -4.56
N ALA A 96 16.63 -2.65 -4.74
CA ALA A 96 16.87 -3.22 -6.06
C ALA A 96 15.65 -3.06 -6.98
N ILE A 97 14.44 -3.30 -6.49
CA ILE A 97 13.22 -3.24 -7.29
C ILE A 97 12.85 -1.80 -7.65
N LEU A 98 12.92 -0.88 -6.68
CA LEU A 98 12.50 0.51 -6.88
C LEU A 98 13.51 1.36 -7.62
N GLY A 99 14.81 1.04 -7.56
CA GLY A 99 15.87 1.88 -8.10
C GLY A 99 15.73 3.32 -7.59
N ASP A 100 15.72 4.29 -8.50
CA ASP A 100 15.63 5.72 -8.17
C ASP A 100 14.33 6.10 -7.45
N LEU A 101 13.26 5.32 -7.58
CA LEU A 101 11.98 5.58 -6.88
C LEU A 101 12.14 5.47 -5.35
N VAL A 102 13.21 4.85 -4.85
CA VAL A 102 13.49 4.80 -3.41
C VAL A 102 13.60 6.19 -2.79
N CYS A 103 14.06 7.19 -3.56
CA CYS A 103 14.16 8.58 -3.12
C CYS A 103 12.78 9.22 -2.83
N CYS A 104 11.70 8.69 -3.40
CA CYS A 104 10.34 9.17 -3.16
C CYS A 104 9.72 8.63 -1.86
N VAL A 105 10.24 7.53 -1.30
CA VAL A 105 9.64 6.83 -0.14
C VAL A 105 9.42 7.78 1.04
N GLN A 106 10.42 8.59 1.36
CA GLN A 106 10.36 9.50 2.51
C GLN A 106 9.26 10.56 2.38
N ARG A 107 9.02 11.06 1.16
CA ARG A 107 8.05 12.14 0.87
C ARG A 107 6.75 11.63 0.25
N PHE A 108 6.57 10.31 0.21
CA PHE A 108 5.50 9.67 -0.55
C PHE A 108 4.11 10.23 -0.19
N TYR A 109 3.73 10.29 1.08
CA TYR A 109 2.40 10.81 1.47
C TYR A 109 2.24 12.32 1.34
N ASP A 110 3.36 13.05 1.29
CA ASP A 110 3.35 14.50 1.06
C ASP A 110 3.09 14.84 -0.42
N GLU A 111 3.43 13.94 -1.34
CA GLU A 111 3.49 14.21 -2.79
C GLU A 111 2.59 13.34 -3.67
N SER A 112 2.21 12.15 -3.20
CA SER A 112 1.37 11.23 -3.99
C SER A 112 -0.04 11.75 -4.09
N ALA A 113 -0.55 11.88 -5.31
CA ALA A 113 -1.96 12.22 -5.56
C ALA A 113 -2.90 11.04 -5.23
N GLU A 114 -2.37 9.82 -5.19
CA GLU A 114 -3.13 8.60 -4.94
C GLU A 114 -2.26 7.56 -4.24
N PHE A 115 -2.83 6.89 -3.24
CA PHE A 115 -2.18 5.79 -2.54
C PHE A 115 -3.19 4.92 -1.79
N ILE A 116 -2.78 3.71 -1.43
CA ILE A 116 -3.50 2.81 -0.54
C ILE A 116 -2.88 2.87 0.86
N THR A 117 -3.73 2.87 1.86
CA THR A 117 -3.38 2.73 3.28
C THR A 117 -4.40 1.87 4.00
N ARG A 118 -4.02 1.40 5.18
CA ARG A 118 -4.91 0.74 6.12
C ARG A 118 -5.68 1.71 7.00
N VAL A 119 -6.88 1.30 7.40
CA VAL A 119 -7.64 1.90 8.49
C VAL A 119 -7.31 1.19 9.80
N VAL A 120 -6.99 1.94 10.83
CA VAL A 120 -6.61 1.43 12.15
C VAL A 120 -7.63 1.82 13.22
N GLY A 121 -7.53 1.20 14.40
CA GLY A 121 -8.47 1.43 15.49
C GLY A 121 -9.76 0.63 15.34
N LEU A 122 -9.71 -0.48 14.60
CA LEU A 122 -10.85 -1.37 14.36
C LEU A 122 -11.23 -2.21 15.58
N ARG A 123 -10.36 -2.27 16.60
CA ARG A 123 -10.58 -3.01 17.87
C ARG A 123 -11.65 -2.38 18.77
N TYR A 124 -12.10 -1.18 18.46
CA TYR A 124 -12.96 -0.38 19.35
C TYR A 124 -14.38 -0.27 18.78
N GLU A 125 -15.38 -0.14 19.66
CA GLU A 125 -16.72 0.40 19.35
C GLU A 125 -17.46 -0.26 18.17
N GLU A 126 -17.49 -1.60 18.13
CA GLU A 126 -18.20 -2.38 17.09
C GLU A 126 -17.77 -2.04 15.65
N ARG A 127 -16.61 -1.38 15.47
CA ARG A 127 -16.12 -0.98 14.15
C ARG A 127 -15.84 -2.20 13.28
N LEU A 128 -15.40 -3.30 13.87
CA LEU A 128 -15.11 -4.52 13.14
C LEU A 128 -16.35 -5.07 12.41
N ASP A 129 -17.48 -5.18 13.11
CA ASP A 129 -18.73 -5.68 12.53
C ASP A 129 -19.21 -4.80 11.37
N ARG A 130 -18.96 -3.49 11.45
CA ARG A 130 -19.27 -2.54 10.36
C ARG A 130 -18.36 -2.74 9.17
N VAL A 131 -17.07 -3.00 9.40
CA VAL A 131 -16.08 -3.24 8.35
C VAL A 131 -16.38 -4.52 7.58
N GLU A 132 -16.86 -5.57 8.24
CA GLU A 132 -17.17 -6.86 7.59
C GLU A 132 -18.27 -6.78 6.54
N GLY A 133 -19.15 -5.77 6.62
CA GLY A 133 -20.19 -5.52 5.64
C GLY A 133 -19.78 -4.68 4.43
N LEU A 134 -18.55 -4.15 4.39
CA LEU A 134 -18.10 -3.27 3.32
C LEU A 134 -17.66 -4.05 2.08
N LEU A 135 -18.03 -3.55 0.90
CA LEU A 135 -17.58 -4.10 -0.37
C LEU A 135 -16.43 -3.28 -0.99
N PRO A 136 -15.47 -3.92 -1.68
CA PRO A 136 -14.53 -3.21 -2.53
C PRO A 136 -15.24 -2.27 -3.49
N GLY A 137 -14.70 -1.06 -3.64
CA GLY A 137 -15.29 -0.02 -4.46
C GLY A 137 -16.20 0.95 -3.72
N GLU A 138 -16.65 0.64 -2.50
CA GLU A 138 -17.51 1.55 -1.75
C GLU A 138 -16.79 2.84 -1.32
N PRO A 139 -17.47 4.00 -1.40
CA PRO A 139 -16.89 5.26 -0.95
C PRO A 139 -16.78 5.32 0.57
N VAL A 140 -15.71 5.94 1.06
CA VAL A 140 -15.55 6.31 2.47
C VAL A 140 -15.24 7.80 2.58
N ASN A 141 -15.71 8.42 3.66
CA ASN A 141 -15.43 9.82 3.95
C ASN A 141 -14.21 9.93 4.87
N LEU A 142 -13.34 10.90 4.58
CA LEU A 142 -12.14 11.20 5.38
C LEU A 142 -12.35 12.54 6.08
N LEU A 143 -12.45 12.51 7.41
CA LEU A 143 -12.78 13.67 8.23
C LEU A 143 -11.61 14.03 9.14
N TRP A 144 -11.01 15.21 8.93
CA TRP A 144 -10.02 15.75 9.86
C TRP A 144 -10.70 16.26 11.13
N GLU A 145 -10.20 15.81 12.29
CA GLU A 145 -10.70 16.20 13.62
C GLU A 145 -9.69 17.09 14.37
N PRO A 146 -9.68 18.42 14.13
CA PRO A 146 -8.71 19.33 14.77
C PRO A 146 -8.83 19.40 16.30
N GLN A 147 -9.97 18.99 16.85
CA GLN A 147 -10.26 18.98 18.29
C GLN A 147 -10.20 17.59 18.91
N ASN A 148 -9.68 16.59 18.19
CA ASN A 148 -9.53 15.24 18.75
C ASN A 148 -8.55 15.28 19.94
N PRO A 149 -8.95 14.78 21.13
CA PRO A 149 -8.17 14.93 22.36
C PRO A 149 -6.88 14.11 22.36
N HIS A 150 -6.76 13.10 21.50
CA HIS A 150 -5.59 12.23 21.41
C HIS A 150 -4.60 12.68 20.34
N ASP A 151 -5.09 13.23 19.22
CA ASP A 151 -4.27 13.72 18.12
C ASP A 151 -5.03 14.77 17.29
N PRO A 152 -4.69 16.06 17.35
CA PRO A 152 -5.38 17.11 16.59
C PRO A 152 -5.17 17.03 15.07
N LYS A 153 -4.36 16.08 14.59
CA LYS A 153 -4.20 15.76 13.17
C LYS A 153 -4.87 14.43 12.80
N ALA A 154 -5.68 13.84 13.68
CA ALA A 154 -6.42 12.62 13.39
C ALA A 154 -7.34 12.83 12.17
N ILE A 155 -7.33 11.85 11.26
CA ILE A 155 -8.29 11.76 10.17
C ILE A 155 -9.12 10.50 10.40
N LYS A 156 -10.39 10.71 10.74
CA LYS A 156 -11.39 9.66 10.91
C LYS A 156 -11.87 9.16 9.54
N VAL A 157 -12.14 7.87 9.46
CA VAL A 157 -12.70 7.21 8.27
C VAL A 157 -14.14 6.84 8.59
N LEU A 158 -15.07 7.30 7.76
CA LEU A 158 -16.50 7.04 7.92
C LEU A 158 -17.04 6.28 6.71
N ASP A 159 -18.04 5.43 6.93
CA ASP A 159 -18.82 4.84 5.83
C ASP A 159 -19.67 5.92 5.12
N ARG A 160 -20.37 5.51 4.06
CA ARG A 160 -21.29 6.38 3.31
C ARG A 160 -22.44 6.96 4.15
N ASN A 161 -22.76 6.35 5.29
CA ASN A 161 -23.81 6.78 6.23
C ASN A 161 -23.25 7.61 7.40
N GLY A 162 -21.96 7.95 7.38
CA GLY A 162 -21.30 8.69 8.45
C GLY A 162 -20.94 7.86 9.69
N LYS A 163 -21.01 6.53 9.62
CA LYS A 163 -20.61 5.65 10.74
C LYS A 163 -19.10 5.53 10.81
N ASP A 164 -18.57 5.58 12.02
CA ASP A 164 -17.15 5.44 12.29
C ASP A 164 -16.65 4.04 11.92
N LEU A 165 -15.63 4.01 11.05
CA LEU A 165 -14.89 2.83 10.62
C LEU A 165 -13.47 2.79 11.22
N GLY A 166 -13.00 3.84 11.89
CA GLY A 166 -11.65 3.95 12.44
C GLY A 166 -10.92 5.20 11.93
N TYR A 167 -9.59 5.13 11.87
CA TYR A 167 -8.73 6.27 11.54
C TYR A 167 -7.63 5.91 10.57
N LEU A 168 -7.11 6.92 9.86
CA LEU A 168 -5.82 6.78 9.19
C LEU A 168 -4.70 6.70 10.23
N ARG A 169 -3.59 6.03 9.88
CA ARG A 169 -2.40 6.00 10.73
C ARG A 169 -1.87 7.41 10.97
N ARG A 170 -1.36 7.67 12.18
CA ARG A 170 -0.86 8.97 12.64
C ARG A 170 0.07 9.66 11.62
N ASN A 171 1.12 8.98 11.16
CA ASN A 171 2.13 9.59 10.27
C ASN A 171 1.53 10.02 8.92
N ILE A 172 0.62 9.19 8.37
CA ILE A 172 -0.10 9.49 7.12
C ILE A 172 -1.06 10.66 7.35
N ALA A 173 -1.83 10.63 8.44
CA ALA A 173 -2.75 11.69 8.80
C ALA A 173 -2.03 13.04 8.98
N HIS A 174 -0.83 13.05 9.59
CA HIS A 174 -0.03 14.26 9.77
C HIS A 174 0.41 14.88 8.44
N SER A 175 0.82 14.04 7.49
CA SER A 175 1.18 14.45 6.12
C SER A 175 -0.04 15.04 5.40
N LEU A 176 -1.16 14.32 5.44
CA LEU A 176 -2.42 14.73 4.81
C LEU A 176 -3.00 16.01 5.40
N VAL A 177 -2.99 16.21 6.72
CA VAL A 177 -3.48 17.46 7.35
C VAL A 177 -2.69 18.67 6.87
N SER A 178 -1.38 18.51 6.63
CA SER A 178 -0.56 19.58 6.07
C SER A 178 -1.01 19.95 4.66
N ARG A 179 -1.49 18.97 3.87
CA ARG A 179 -2.05 19.17 2.53
C ARG A 179 -3.46 19.79 2.60
N ILE A 180 -4.32 19.31 3.50
CA ILE A 180 -5.65 19.88 3.74
C ILE A 180 -5.55 21.38 4.10
N LYS A 181 -4.59 21.74 4.97
CA LYS A 181 -4.34 23.16 5.33
C LYS A 181 -3.92 24.02 4.14
N ARG A 182 -3.35 23.43 3.09
CA ARG A 182 -3.03 24.11 1.81
C ARG A 182 -4.21 24.10 0.82
N GLY A 183 -5.37 23.59 1.23
CA GLY A 183 -6.58 23.55 0.42
C GLY A 183 -6.79 22.25 -0.35
N ALA A 184 -6.04 21.18 -0.04
CA ALA A 184 -6.27 19.89 -0.68
C ALA A 184 -7.60 19.26 -0.22
N ALA A 185 -8.31 18.64 -1.16
CA ALA A 185 -9.47 17.80 -0.88
C ALA A 185 -9.08 16.32 -0.91
N LEU A 186 -9.74 15.51 -0.08
CA LEU A 186 -9.50 14.07 0.00
C LEU A 186 -10.75 13.29 -0.39
N SER A 187 -10.56 12.15 -1.06
CA SER A 187 -11.60 11.14 -1.27
C SER A 187 -11.07 9.76 -0.93
N GLY A 188 -11.91 8.90 -0.35
CA GLY A 188 -11.54 7.53 -0.02
C GLY A 188 -12.45 6.50 -0.68
N ARG A 189 -11.89 5.30 -0.92
CA ARG A 189 -12.63 4.13 -1.42
C ARG A 189 -12.12 2.86 -0.77
N VAL A 190 -13.00 1.92 -0.42
CA VAL A 190 -12.63 0.59 0.05
C VAL A 190 -11.90 -0.16 -1.07
N MET A 191 -10.68 -0.64 -0.79
CA MET A 191 -9.92 -1.48 -1.72
C MET A 191 -10.13 -2.95 -1.42
N VAL A 192 -9.96 -3.33 -0.16
CA VAL A 192 -10.14 -4.72 0.27
C VAL A 192 -10.45 -4.76 1.76
N VAL A 193 -11.39 -5.66 2.08
CA VAL A 193 -11.67 -6.12 3.45
C VAL A 193 -11.11 -7.53 3.57
N LEU A 194 -10.11 -7.73 4.43
CA LEU A 194 -9.53 -9.04 4.68
C LEU A 194 -10.32 -9.81 5.73
N GLY A 195 -10.19 -11.13 5.67
CA GLY A 195 -10.83 -12.06 6.59
C GLY A 195 -10.23 -12.04 8.01
N PRO A 196 -10.83 -12.82 8.92
CA PRO A 196 -10.45 -12.87 10.34
C PRO A 196 -9.07 -13.51 10.59
N GLU A 197 -8.44 -14.13 9.59
CA GLU A 197 -7.09 -14.67 9.68
C GLU A 197 -6.00 -13.59 9.74
N PHE A 198 -6.35 -12.34 9.44
CA PHE A 198 -5.43 -11.20 9.49
C PHE A 198 -5.59 -10.41 10.79
N ASP A 199 -4.54 -9.69 11.20
CA ASP A 199 -4.66 -8.74 12.30
C ASP A 199 -5.79 -7.75 11.99
N VAL A 200 -6.60 -7.44 12.99
CA VAL A 200 -7.78 -6.60 12.83
C VAL A 200 -7.46 -5.24 12.19
N ASN A 201 -6.30 -4.62 12.47
CA ASN A 201 -5.90 -3.35 11.87
C ASN A 201 -5.26 -3.51 10.47
N ASP A 202 -5.13 -4.74 9.98
CA ASP A 202 -4.79 -5.04 8.59
C ASP A 202 -6.02 -5.26 7.72
N ARG A 203 -7.21 -5.42 8.33
CA ARG A 203 -8.39 -5.90 7.62
C ARG A 203 -8.97 -4.89 6.63
N LEU A 204 -9.08 -3.62 6.99
CA LEU A 204 -9.62 -2.61 6.08
C LEU A 204 -8.49 -1.82 5.41
N ASN A 205 -8.41 -1.94 4.08
CA ASN A 205 -7.51 -1.14 3.23
C ASN A 205 -8.36 -0.25 2.34
N ILE A 206 -7.97 1.01 2.23
CA ILE A 206 -8.63 2.02 1.42
C ILE A 206 -7.65 2.70 0.48
N GLU A 207 -8.13 3.10 -0.68
CA GLU A 207 -7.46 4.03 -1.57
C GLU A 207 -7.85 5.45 -1.16
N VAL A 208 -6.85 6.32 -1.10
CA VAL A 208 -6.97 7.73 -0.83
C VAL A 208 -6.51 8.47 -2.08
N LYS A 209 -7.37 9.33 -2.60
CA LYS A 209 -7.00 10.31 -3.64
C LYS A 209 -6.99 11.71 -3.04
N VAL A 210 -6.00 12.49 -3.44
CA VAL A 210 -5.76 13.86 -2.99
C VAL A 210 -5.81 14.79 -4.18
N TRP A 211 -6.69 15.79 -4.10
CA TRP A 211 -6.89 16.80 -5.12
C TRP A 211 -6.35 18.12 -4.59
N GLU A 212 -5.25 18.61 -5.16
CA GLU A 212 -4.69 19.90 -4.80
C GLU A 212 -5.33 20.99 -5.65
N ASN A 213 -5.77 22.08 -5.02
CA ASN A 213 -6.20 23.26 -5.75
C ASN A 213 -4.96 23.83 -6.47
N SER A 214 -4.96 23.78 -7.79
CA SER A 214 -3.81 23.99 -8.67
C SER A 214 -3.12 25.34 -8.40
N HIS A 215 -2.01 25.30 -7.65
CA HIS A 215 -0.89 26.24 -7.72
C HIS A 215 0.43 25.45 -7.60
N GLY A 216 0.77 24.77 -8.71
CA GLY A 216 2.13 24.41 -9.12
C GLY A 216 3.02 23.67 -8.12
N PHE A 217 2.88 22.36 -8.01
CA PHE A 217 4.02 21.47 -7.75
C PHE A 217 3.85 20.19 -8.60
N GLY A 218 4.78 19.96 -9.52
CA GLY A 218 4.90 18.67 -10.22
C GLY A 218 5.23 17.59 -9.18
N SER A 219 4.44 16.52 -9.15
CA SER A 219 4.66 15.42 -8.23
C SER A 219 5.89 14.63 -8.68
N CYS A 220 6.94 14.63 -7.85
CA CYS A 220 8.18 13.87 -8.04
C CYS A 220 7.89 12.39 -8.37
N VAL A 221 6.83 11.83 -7.76
CA VAL A 221 6.41 10.43 -7.92
C VAL A 221 5.94 10.14 -9.36
N TYR A 222 5.17 11.05 -9.98
CA TYR A 222 4.68 10.87 -11.35
C TYR A 222 5.77 11.20 -12.39
N ASP A 223 6.60 12.21 -12.13
CA ASP A 223 7.69 12.61 -13.03
C ASP A 223 8.82 11.57 -13.08
N LEU A 224 9.11 10.86 -11.97
CA LEU A 224 10.09 9.79 -11.95
C LEU A 224 9.52 8.47 -12.48
N ALA A 225 8.29 8.09 -12.13
CA ALA A 225 7.68 6.86 -12.65
C ALA A 225 7.58 6.85 -14.18
N THR A 226 7.29 8.00 -14.81
CA THR A 226 7.27 8.13 -16.27
C THR A 226 8.67 8.09 -16.91
N ARG A 227 9.72 8.57 -16.21
CA ARG A 227 11.12 8.51 -16.66
C ARG A 227 11.75 7.13 -16.48
N THR A 228 11.45 6.41 -15.40
CA THR A 228 11.98 5.05 -15.20
C THR A 228 11.39 4.07 -16.22
N LEU A 229 10.12 4.22 -16.61
CA LEU A 229 9.50 3.40 -17.66
C LEU A 229 10.10 3.61 -19.06
N SER A 230 10.74 4.76 -19.33
CA SER A 230 11.37 5.05 -20.63
C SER A 230 12.82 4.58 -20.73
N HIS A 231 13.45 4.16 -19.62
CA HIS A 231 14.83 3.65 -19.60
C HIS A 231 14.95 2.12 -19.51
N PHE A 232 13.84 1.39 -19.37
CA PHE A 232 13.82 -0.08 -19.26
C PHE A 232 13.05 -0.75 -20.42
N VAL A 233 13.14 -0.19 -21.62
CA VAL A 233 12.96 -0.99 -22.84
C VAL A 233 14.26 -1.80 -22.99
N LEU A 234 14.23 -3.07 -22.57
CA LEU A 234 15.34 -3.99 -22.84
C LEU A 234 15.53 -4.11 -24.37
N PRO A 235 16.78 -4.17 -24.87
CA PRO A 235 17.07 -4.48 -26.27
C PRO A 235 16.62 -5.89 -26.67
#